data_AF-M3EJL5-F1
#
_entry.id   AF-M3EJL5-F1
#
_cell.length_a   1.000
_cell.length_b   1.000
_cell.length_c   1.000
_cell.angle_alpha   90.00
_cell.angle_beta   90.00
_cell.angle_gamma   90.00
#
_symmetry.space_group_name_H-M   'P 1'
#
loop_
_entity.id
_entity.type
_entity.pdbx_description
1 polymer ?
#
loop_
_entity_poly.entity_id
_entity_poly.type
_entity_poly.pdbx_seq_one_letter_code
_entity_poly.pdbx_strand_id
1 'polypeptide(L)'
;MSAQAAEYSSALKIRGVQYDAPGRDSNSCSTGNTAAEYLTVKNYSSTATVNLKGYAVEDATGNRFTFTGNHYLEPGDYVKLRGGHGGDSDKYNVVYRGNCNFLWNNDRDTIYLYKPSGSRADVHSYTKSGSDADGDGYIRYHN
;
A
#
# COMPACT_ATOMS: atom_id res chain seq x y z
N MET A 1 -9.07 28.13 -12.36
CA MET A 1 -8.35 26.86 -12.14
C MET A 1 -9.34 25.73 -12.42
N SER A 2 -9.07 24.90 -13.43
CA SER A 2 -9.99 23.85 -13.86
C SER A 2 -10.00 22.69 -12.84
N ALA A 3 -11.19 22.16 -12.54
CA ALA A 3 -11.41 21.06 -11.61
C ALA A 3 -10.60 19.78 -11.94
N GLN A 4 -10.05 19.70 -13.15
CA GLN A 4 -9.27 18.56 -13.65
C GLN A 4 -7.84 18.50 -13.09
N ALA A 5 -7.28 19.61 -12.59
CA ALA A 5 -5.97 19.63 -11.94
C ALA A 5 -6.02 19.27 -10.45
N ALA A 6 -7.18 19.42 -9.80
CA ALA A 6 -7.38 19.08 -8.39
C ALA A 6 -7.60 17.58 -8.15
N GLU A 7 -8.00 16.81 -9.18
CA GLU A 7 -8.20 15.37 -9.04
C GLU A 7 -6.88 14.58 -8.90
N TYR A 8 -5.76 15.12 -9.40
CA TYR A 8 -4.45 14.44 -9.41
C TYR A 8 -3.50 14.81 -8.26
N SER A 9 -3.81 15.78 -7.41
CA SER A 9 -2.96 16.12 -6.26
C SER A 9 -3.50 15.49 -4.96
N SER A 10 -3.53 14.16 -4.89
CA SER A 10 -3.63 13.51 -3.58
C SER A 10 -2.33 13.76 -2.81
N ALA A 11 -2.44 14.25 -1.58
CA ALA A 11 -1.31 14.26 -0.65
C ALA A 11 -0.89 12.84 -0.27
N LEU A 12 -1.85 11.91 -0.26
CA LEU A 12 -1.61 10.51 0.05
C LEU A 12 -1.19 9.77 -1.23
N LYS A 13 0.00 9.17 -1.22
CA LYS A 13 0.57 8.44 -2.37
C LYS A 13 1.26 7.17 -1.94
N ILE A 14 1.46 6.26 -2.89
CA ILE A 14 2.17 5.01 -2.68
C ILE A 14 3.67 5.31 -2.70
N ARG A 15 4.34 5.19 -1.56
CA ARG A 15 5.80 5.40 -1.48
C ARG A 15 6.56 4.26 -2.16
N GLY A 16 6.10 3.02 -1.96
CA GLY A 16 6.73 1.83 -2.51
C GLY A 16 6.07 0.55 -2.02
N VAL A 17 6.45 -0.56 -2.63
CA VAL A 17 5.92 -1.90 -2.37
C VAL A 17 7.06 -2.90 -2.24
N GLN A 18 7.05 -3.71 -1.18
CA GLN A 18 7.78 -4.98 -1.15
C GLN A 18 6.81 -6.03 -1.67
N TYR A 19 6.99 -6.42 -2.92
CA TYR A 19 6.06 -7.28 -3.64
C TYR A 19 6.47 -8.75 -3.63
N ASP A 20 7.76 -9.03 -3.41
CA ASP A 20 8.33 -10.37 -3.26
C ASP A 20 8.91 -10.45 -1.84
N ALA A 21 8.36 -11.34 -1.01
CA ALA A 21 8.77 -11.48 0.38
C ALA A 21 10.18 -12.09 0.46
N PRO A 22 11.14 -11.49 1.20
CA PRO A 22 12.46 -12.07 1.33
C PRO A 22 12.43 -13.51 1.86
N GLY A 23 13.19 -14.39 1.22
CA GLY A 23 13.24 -15.81 1.54
C GLY A 23 12.32 -16.66 0.66
N ARG A 24 12.10 -17.91 1.08
CA ARG A 24 11.17 -18.80 0.37
C ARG A 24 9.75 -18.57 0.86
N ASP A 25 8.84 -18.37 -0.09
CA ASP A 25 7.42 -18.18 0.19
C ASP A 25 6.81 -19.31 1.03
N SER A 26 6.19 -18.89 2.13
CA SER A 26 5.40 -19.73 3.01
C SER A 26 4.21 -18.92 3.52
N ASN A 27 3.01 -19.40 3.23
CA ASN A 27 1.74 -18.84 3.69
C ASN A 27 1.31 -19.38 5.08
N SER A 28 2.23 -20.03 5.79
CA SER A 28 1.99 -20.48 7.17
C SER A 28 1.69 -19.28 8.07
N CYS A 29 0.55 -19.29 8.76
CA CYS A 29 0.19 -18.20 9.66
C CYS A 29 1.12 -18.06 10.87
N SER A 30 1.83 -19.13 11.26
CA SER A 30 2.71 -19.15 12.43
C SER A 30 4.18 -18.93 12.08
N THR A 31 4.61 -19.36 10.89
CA THR A 31 6.03 -19.40 10.51
C THR A 31 6.31 -18.82 9.13
N GLY A 32 5.28 -18.36 8.42
CA GLY A 32 5.37 -17.84 7.08
C GLY A 32 5.92 -16.42 7.02
N ASN A 33 6.20 -15.97 5.80
CA ASN A 33 6.83 -14.67 5.51
C ASN A 33 5.86 -13.67 4.86
N THR A 34 4.55 -13.91 4.85
CA THR A 34 3.58 -13.04 4.15
C THR A 34 3.50 -11.62 4.72
N ALA A 35 3.85 -11.42 6.00
CA ALA A 35 3.96 -10.09 6.59
C ALA A 35 5.21 -9.31 6.12
N ALA A 36 6.13 -9.96 5.40
CA ALA A 36 7.27 -9.33 4.77
C ALA A 36 6.90 -8.69 3.43
N GLU A 37 5.78 -9.05 2.81
CA GLU A 37 5.16 -8.27 1.75
C GLU A 37 4.36 -7.11 2.35
N TYR A 38 4.57 -5.91 1.79
CA TYR A 38 3.89 -4.73 2.27
C TYR A 38 3.84 -3.60 1.24
N LEU A 39 2.80 -2.78 1.36
CA LEU A 39 2.69 -1.49 0.69
C LEU A 39 2.94 -0.38 1.70
N THR A 40 3.76 0.60 1.33
CA THR A 40 3.92 1.82 2.12
C THR A 40 3.14 2.95 1.48
N VAL A 41 2.17 3.51 2.20
CA VAL A 41 1.40 4.68 1.78
C VAL A 41 1.83 5.85 2.67
N LYS A 42 2.22 6.97 2.05
CA LYS A 42 2.78 8.14 2.76
C LYS A 42 1.94 9.39 2.50
N ASN A 43 1.80 10.22 3.53
CA ASN A 43 1.29 11.57 3.42
C ASN A 43 2.43 12.52 3.01
N TYR A 44 2.36 13.00 1.77
CA TYR A 44 3.30 13.95 1.18
C TYR A 44 2.88 15.41 1.38
N SER A 45 1.77 15.67 2.07
CA SER A 45 1.44 17.04 2.49
C SER A 45 2.53 17.56 3.43
N SER A 46 2.87 18.84 3.29
CA SER A 46 3.75 19.53 4.23
C SER A 46 3.01 20.10 5.44
N THR A 47 1.67 20.15 5.41
CA THR A 47 0.88 20.86 6.44
C THR A 47 -0.38 20.13 6.89
N ALA A 48 -0.94 19.26 6.06
CA ALA A 48 -2.23 18.64 6.33
C ALA A 48 -2.06 17.22 6.87
N THR A 49 -2.72 16.93 7.98
CA THR A 49 -2.95 15.56 8.47
C THR A 49 -4.04 14.89 7.62
N VAL A 50 -3.85 13.63 7.26
CA VAL A 50 -4.82 12.83 6.48
C VAL A 50 -5.37 11.71 7.33
N ASN A 51 -6.70 11.58 7.42
CA ASN A 51 -7.34 10.39 7.98
C ASN A 51 -7.55 9.35 6.86
N LEU A 52 -7.04 8.13 7.05
CA LEU A 52 -7.15 7.05 6.08
C LEU A 52 -8.52 6.38 6.04
N LYS A 53 -9.42 6.67 6.98
CA LYS A 53 -10.74 6.05 7.00
C LYS A 53 -11.46 6.19 5.65
N GLY A 54 -11.86 5.06 5.07
CA GLY A 54 -12.53 4.94 3.79
C GLY A 54 -11.61 4.90 2.57
N TYR A 55 -10.31 5.15 2.72
CA TYR A 55 -9.36 4.87 1.65
C TYR A 55 -9.31 3.38 1.38
N ALA A 56 -8.98 3.01 0.14
CA ALA A 56 -8.84 1.61 -0.24
C ALA A 56 -7.61 1.37 -1.10
N VAL A 57 -7.03 0.19 -0.94
CA VAL A 57 -5.98 -0.36 -1.79
C VAL A 57 -6.56 -1.55 -2.54
N GLU A 58 -6.36 -1.60 -3.85
CA GLU A 58 -6.84 -2.69 -4.71
C GLU A 58 -5.73 -3.13 -5.65
N ASP A 59 -5.65 -4.44 -5.93
CA ASP A 59 -4.74 -5.00 -6.92
C ASP A 59 -5.43 -5.18 -8.30
N ALA A 60 -4.67 -5.61 -9.31
CA ALA A 60 -5.22 -5.82 -10.66
C ALA A 60 -6.24 -6.96 -10.76
N THR A 61 -6.29 -7.85 -9.76
CA THR A 61 -7.19 -9.01 -9.70
C THR A 61 -8.48 -8.73 -8.93
N GLY A 62 -8.60 -7.53 -8.33
CA GLY A 62 -9.76 -7.08 -7.58
C GLY A 62 -9.69 -7.38 -6.08
N ASN A 63 -8.54 -7.80 -5.55
CA ASN A 63 -8.36 -7.92 -4.11
C ASN A 63 -8.33 -6.52 -3.49
N ARG A 64 -9.31 -6.22 -2.64
CA ARG A 64 -9.45 -4.90 -2.02
C ARG A 64 -9.28 -4.93 -0.51
N PHE A 65 -8.47 -4.01 0.01
CA PHE A 65 -8.38 -3.66 1.42
C PHE A 65 -8.94 -2.26 1.62
N THR A 66 -9.85 -2.08 2.57
CA THR A 66 -10.40 -0.75 2.91
C THR A 66 -10.04 -0.43 4.35
N PHE A 67 -9.48 0.75 4.57
CA PHE A 67 -9.25 1.29 5.91
C PHE A 67 -10.61 1.64 6.52
N THR A 68 -11.02 0.90 7.53
CA THR A 68 -12.30 1.03 8.25
C THR A 68 -12.17 1.84 9.53
N GLY A 69 -11.01 1.77 10.18
CA GLY A 69 -10.65 2.53 11.36
C GLY A 69 -10.31 3.99 11.06
N ASN A 70 -10.37 4.83 12.10
CA ASN A 70 -9.67 6.12 12.03
C ASN A 70 -8.18 5.86 12.17
N HIS A 71 -7.39 6.45 11.28
CA HIS A 71 -5.94 6.35 11.26
C HIS A 71 -5.41 7.66 10.69
N TYR A 72 -4.68 8.42 11.49
CA TYR A 72 -4.24 9.76 11.11
C TYR A 72 -2.75 9.75 10.76
N LEU A 73 -2.42 10.17 9.54
CA LEU A 73 -1.05 10.39 9.12
C LEU A 73 -0.73 11.89 9.14
N GLU A 74 0.19 12.31 10.00
CA GLU A 74 0.72 13.66 10.01
C GLU A 74 1.52 13.97 8.72
N PRO A 75 1.88 15.23 8.45
CA PRO A 75 2.79 15.59 7.37
C PRO A 75 4.08 14.75 7.39
N GLY A 76 4.34 13.99 6.32
CA GLY A 76 5.51 13.13 6.20
C GLY A 76 5.37 11.71 6.75
N ASP A 77 4.31 11.43 7.52
CA ASP A 77 4.03 10.10 8.07
C ASP A 77 3.58 9.10 7.01
N TYR A 78 3.68 7.83 7.35
CA TYR A 78 3.32 6.72 6.47
C TYR A 78 2.69 5.57 7.25
N VAL A 79 1.87 4.77 6.57
CA VAL A 79 1.36 3.48 7.03
C VAL A 79 1.94 2.35 6.18
N LYS A 80 2.14 1.19 6.80
CA LYS A 80 2.42 -0.07 6.08
C LYS A 80 1.19 -0.98 6.11
N LEU A 81 0.62 -1.28 4.95
CA LEU A 81 -0.34 -2.37 4.77
C LEU A 81 0.44 -3.66 4.48
N ARG A 82 0.32 -4.65 5.36
CA ARG A 82 1.07 -5.91 5.27
C ARG A 82 0.15 -7.12 5.13
N GLY A 83 0.72 -8.23 4.66
CA GLY A 83 0.15 -9.55 4.85
C GLY A 83 0.19 -10.01 6.30
N GLY A 84 -0.31 -11.22 6.52
CA GLY A 84 -0.38 -11.84 7.83
C GLY A 84 -1.57 -11.38 8.67
N HIS A 85 -1.53 -11.77 9.95
CA HIS A 85 -2.58 -11.48 10.91
C HIS A 85 -2.31 -10.21 11.70
N GLY A 86 -3.37 -9.42 11.85
CA GLY A 86 -3.42 -8.22 12.67
C GLY A 86 -4.70 -7.44 12.35
N GLY A 87 -4.81 -6.25 12.94
CA GLY A 87 -5.96 -5.37 12.73
C GLY A 87 -5.65 -4.17 11.86
N ASP A 88 -6.71 -3.51 11.43
CA ASP A 88 -6.69 -2.14 10.93
C ASP A 88 -6.73 -1.18 12.13
N SER A 89 -5.55 -0.73 12.56
CA SER A 89 -5.42 0.19 13.70
C SER A 89 -4.29 1.19 13.46
N ASP A 90 -4.45 2.39 14.01
CA ASP A 90 -3.43 3.46 14.00
C ASP A 90 -2.14 3.10 14.78
N LYS A 91 -2.13 1.95 15.46
CA LYS A 91 -1.00 1.53 16.28
C LYS A 91 0.24 1.23 15.42
N TYR A 92 1.33 1.94 15.71
CA TYR A 92 2.63 1.78 15.03
C TYR A 92 2.61 2.05 13.53
N ASN A 93 1.53 2.65 12.99
CA ASN A 93 1.35 2.84 11.56
C ASN A 93 1.50 1.54 10.73
N VAL A 94 0.96 0.44 11.25
CA VAL A 94 0.89 -0.84 10.53
C VAL A 94 -0.53 -1.36 10.56
N VAL A 95 -1.04 -1.69 9.38
CA VAL A 95 -2.31 -2.39 9.21
C VAL A 95 -2.08 -3.71 8.51
N TYR A 96 -2.95 -4.67 8.77
CA TYR A 96 -2.83 -6.02 8.24
C TYR A 96 -4.06 -6.37 7.42
N ARG A 97 -3.86 -7.05 6.29
CA ARG A 97 -4.96 -7.57 5.47
C ARG A 97 -5.79 -8.64 6.22
N GLY A 98 -5.26 -9.19 7.30
CA GLY A 98 -5.98 -10.10 8.20
C GLY A 98 -6.03 -11.55 7.71
N ASN A 99 -5.16 -11.93 6.77
CA ASN A 99 -5.01 -13.31 6.30
C ASN A 99 -3.54 -13.63 6.03
N CYS A 100 -3.21 -14.92 5.90
CA CYS A 100 -1.84 -15.38 5.71
C CYS A 100 -1.48 -15.62 4.24
N ASN A 101 -2.21 -15.04 3.30
CA ASN A 101 -1.85 -15.07 1.89
C ASN A 101 -0.95 -13.89 1.54
N PHE A 102 -0.17 -14.04 0.48
CA PHE A 102 0.58 -12.95 -0.13
C PHE A 102 -0.37 -11.89 -0.68
N LEU A 103 0.07 -10.64 -0.63
CA LEU A 103 -0.69 -9.48 -1.06
C LEU A 103 -0.49 -9.20 -2.54
N TRP A 104 0.73 -9.46 -3.03
CA TRP A 104 1.19 -9.01 -4.33
C TRP A 104 1.59 -10.20 -5.20
N ASN A 105 1.46 -10.05 -6.51
CA ASN A 105 1.95 -11.06 -7.45
C ASN A 105 3.44 -10.83 -7.75
N ASN A 106 4.26 -11.87 -7.61
CA ASN A 106 5.72 -11.76 -7.78
C ASN A 106 6.16 -11.39 -9.20
N ASP A 107 5.38 -11.70 -10.24
CA ASP A 107 5.79 -11.41 -11.63
C ASP A 107 5.45 -9.98 -12.07
N ARG A 108 4.23 -9.54 -11.73
CA ARG A 108 3.68 -8.22 -12.09
C ARG A 108 2.41 -7.95 -11.30
N ASP A 109 2.12 -6.68 -11.02
CA ASP A 109 0.82 -6.26 -10.53
C ASP A 109 0.54 -4.79 -10.85
N THR A 110 -0.67 -4.33 -10.54
CA THR A 110 -1.04 -2.92 -10.50
C THR A 110 -1.73 -2.59 -9.19
N ILE A 111 -1.19 -1.60 -8.49
CA ILE A 111 -1.66 -1.15 -7.19
C ILE A 111 -2.46 0.12 -7.40
N TYR A 112 -3.72 0.08 -7.01
CA TYR A 112 -4.61 1.24 -7.02
C TYR A 112 -4.82 1.73 -5.59
N LEU A 113 -4.61 3.03 -5.36
CA LEU A 113 -5.01 3.70 -4.14
C LEU A 113 -6.23 4.57 -4.43
N TYR A 114 -7.33 4.33 -3.74
CA TYR A 114 -8.59 5.05 -3.90
C TYR A 114 -8.89 5.94 -2.71
N LYS A 115 -9.43 7.12 -2.99
CA LYS A 115 -10.03 8.03 -1.99
C LYS A 115 -11.38 7.45 -1.54
N PRO A 116 -11.89 7.86 -0.36
CA PRO A 116 -13.24 7.48 0.09
C PRO A 116 -14.35 7.85 -0.90
N SER A 117 -14.13 8.87 -1.74
CA SER A 117 -15.07 9.27 -2.80
C SER A 117 -15.13 8.29 -3.98
N GLY A 118 -14.24 7.30 -4.05
CA GLY A 118 -14.12 6.35 -5.17
C GLY A 118 -13.18 6.81 -6.29
N SER A 119 -12.75 8.07 -6.30
CA SER A 119 -11.70 8.54 -7.22
C SER A 119 -10.33 7.96 -6.88
N ARG A 120 -9.46 7.78 -7.89
CA ARG A 120 -8.08 7.33 -7.67
C ARG A 120 -7.25 8.45 -7.02
N ALA A 121 -6.55 8.10 -5.95
CA ALA A 121 -5.54 8.93 -5.31
C ALA A 121 -4.16 8.74 -5.96
N ASP A 122 -3.80 7.49 -6.27
CA ASP A 122 -2.53 7.12 -6.88
C ASP A 122 -2.64 5.75 -7.56
N VAL A 123 -1.74 5.46 -8.51
CA VAL A 123 -1.69 4.17 -9.20
C VAL A 123 -0.27 3.87 -9.68
N HIS A 124 0.20 2.65 -9.43
CA HIS A 124 1.50 2.18 -9.93
C HIS A 124 1.41 0.74 -10.40
N SER A 125 2.09 0.44 -11.49
CA SER A 125 2.25 -0.92 -12.00
C SER A 125 3.72 -1.29 -11.96
N TYR A 126 3.99 -2.58 -11.78
CA TYR A 126 5.35 -3.11 -11.87
C TYR A 126 5.41 -4.42 -12.63
N THR A 127 6.61 -4.75 -13.09
CA THR A 127 7.00 -6.10 -13.49
C THR A 127 8.34 -6.41 -12.83
N LYS A 128 8.55 -7.65 -12.39
CA LYS A 128 9.83 -8.07 -11.78
C LYS A 128 11.03 -7.72 -12.65
N SER A 129 10.98 -8.10 -13.93
CA SER A 129 12.08 -7.84 -14.87
C SER A 129 12.28 -6.36 -15.24
N GLY A 130 11.27 -5.51 -15.09
CA GLY A 130 11.30 -4.13 -15.61
C GLY A 130 11.36 -3.04 -14.55
N SER A 131 11.07 -3.37 -13.29
CA SER A 131 10.91 -2.39 -12.21
C SER A 131 11.81 -2.66 -11.01
N ASP A 132 12.37 -3.87 -10.90
CA ASP A 132 13.21 -4.33 -9.79
C ASP A 132 14.56 -4.83 -10.35
N ALA A 133 15.45 -3.88 -10.64
CA ALA A 133 16.72 -4.16 -11.32
C ALA A 133 17.78 -4.75 -10.39
N ASP A 134 17.71 -4.47 -9.09
CA ASP A 134 18.56 -5.03 -8.04
C ASP A 134 18.04 -6.38 -7.51
N GLY A 135 16.77 -6.70 -7.75
CA GLY A 135 16.19 -8.02 -7.48
C GLY A 135 15.91 -8.24 -6.00
N ASP A 136 15.70 -7.18 -5.23
CA ASP A 136 15.44 -7.25 -3.78
C ASP A 136 13.95 -7.40 -3.45
N GLY A 137 13.08 -7.41 -4.48
CA GLY A 137 11.63 -7.53 -4.32
C GLY A 137 10.95 -6.24 -3.89
N TYR A 138 11.66 -5.11 -3.87
CA TYR A 138 11.15 -3.81 -3.46
C TYR A 138 11.19 -2.80 -4.60
N ILE A 139 10.11 -2.03 -4.73
CA ILE A 139 10.03 -0.96 -5.72
C ILE A 139 9.64 0.34 -5.02
N ARG A 140 10.43 1.38 -5.27
CA ARG A 140 10.16 2.75 -4.81
C ARG A 140 9.54 3.58 -5.93
N TYR A 141 8.38 4.15 -5.68
CA TYR A 141 7.68 5.01 -6.65
C TYR A 141 7.84 6.50 -6.34
N HIS A 142 7.83 6.86 -5.06
CA HIS A 142 7.89 8.26 -4.62
C HIS A 142 8.92 8.47 -3.52
N ASN A 143 9.58 9.63 -3.57
CA ASN A 143 10.62 10.01 -2.61
C ASN A 143 10.06 10.66 -1.36
#